data_AF-A0A090T524-F1
#
_entry.id   AF-A0A090T524-F1
#
_cell.length_a   1.000
_cell.length_b   1.000
_cell.length_c   1.000
_cell.angle_alpha   90.00
_cell.angle_beta   90.00
_cell.angle_gamma   90.00
#
_symmetry.space_group_name_H-M   'P 1'
#
loop_
_entity.id
_entity.type
_entity.pdbx_description
1 polymer ?
#
loop_
_entity_poly.entity_id
_entity_poly.type
_entity_poly.pdbx_seq_one_letter_code
_entity_poly.pdbx_strand_id
1 'polypeptide(L)' 'MLILGQSPTDAPVGTFGLVNLLAFLCIVPLTVLFAPVGASLAAKLDANRLKKVFAVVLLITGVRMLAQLLL' A
#
# COMPACT_ATOMS: atom_id res chain seq x y z
N MET A 1 -17.33 -9.07 -0.31
CA MET A 1 -16.76 -8.53 0.95
C MET A 1 -17.34 -7.17 1.34
N LEU A 2 -17.59 -6.21 0.43
CA LEU A 2 -18.30 -4.96 0.78
C LEU A 2 -19.77 -5.15 1.21
N ILE A 3 -20.42 -6.23 0.74
CA ILE A 3 -21.86 -6.48 0.95
C ILE A 3 -22.13 -7.30 2.24
N LEU A 4 -21.09 -7.92 2.82
CA LEU A 4 -21.18 -8.85 3.96
C LEU A 4 -20.58 -8.29 5.26
N GLY A 5 -19.85 -7.18 5.22
CA GLY A 5 -19.21 -6.58 6.39
C GLY A 5 -20.16 -5.65 7.12
N GLN A 6 -20.56 -6.02 8.34
CA GLN A 6 -21.24 -5.09 9.25
C GLN A 6 -20.21 -4.06 9.75
N SER A 7 -20.49 -2.78 9.55
CA SER A 7 -19.68 -1.69 10.08
C SER A 7 -19.70 -1.74 11.62
N PRO A 8 -18.54 -1.80 12.31
CA PRO A 8 -18.47 -1.70 13.76
C PRO A 8 -19.10 -0.39 14.24
N THR A 9 -19.81 -0.42 15.38
CA THR A 9 -20.54 0.73 15.93
C THR A 9 -19.64 1.93 16.30
N ASP A 10 -18.32 1.71 16.37
CA ASP A 10 -17.27 2.71 16.61
C ASP A 10 -16.66 3.30 15.32
N ALA A 11 -17.20 2.97 14.15
CA ALA A 11 -16.59 3.36 12.88
C ALA A 11 -16.73 4.87 12.62
N PRO A 12 -15.64 5.56 12.18
CA PRO A 12 -15.68 6.97 11.84
C PRO A 12 -16.74 7.26 10.76
N VAL A 13 -17.33 8.46 10.83
CA VAL A 13 -18.38 8.93 9.91
C VAL A 13 -17.98 8.67 8.44
N GLY A 14 -18.85 7.98 7.70
CA GLY A 14 -18.61 7.64 6.28
C GLY A 14 -17.96 6.26 6.03
N THR A 15 -18.01 5.32 6.97
CA THR A 15 -17.59 3.92 6.73
C THR A 15 -18.73 3.10 6.12
N PHE A 16 -18.53 2.53 4.94
CA PHE A 16 -19.50 1.62 4.30
C PHE A 16 -18.92 0.20 4.30
N GLY A 17 -19.49 -0.66 5.14
CA GLY A 17 -18.95 -1.99 5.43
C GLY A 17 -17.61 -1.92 6.17
N LEU A 18 -16.53 -2.39 5.53
CA LEU A 18 -15.16 -2.37 6.06
C LEU A 18 -14.29 -1.23 5.50
N VAL A 19 -14.84 -0.40 4.61
CA VAL A 19 -14.09 0.64 3.91
C VAL A 19 -14.55 2.02 4.37
N ASN A 20 -13.60 2.84 4.83
CA ASN A 20 -13.88 4.23 5.16
C ASN A 20 -13.84 5.09 3.88
N LEU A 21 -14.98 5.62 3.45
CA LEU A 21 -15.08 6.43 2.23
C LEU A 21 -14.25 7.71 2.32
N LEU A 22 -14.07 8.27 3.51
CA LEU A 22 -13.24 9.44 3.73
C LEU A 22 -11.76 9.12 3.45
N ALA A 23 -11.27 8.03 4.03
CA ALA A 23 -9.92 7.54 3.79
C ALA A 23 -9.71 7.16 2.31
N PHE A 24 -10.71 6.54 1.67
CA PHE A 24 -10.70 6.25 0.24
C PHE A 24 -10.55 7.54 -0.59
N LEU A 25 -11.37 8.55 -0.31
CA LEU A 25 -11.35 9.83 -1.01
C LEU A 25 -10.03 10.58 -0.81
N CYS A 26 -9.36 10.42 0.33
CA CYS A 26 -8.04 11.02 0.57
C CYS A 26 -6.88 10.23 -0.07
N ILE A 27 -6.88 8.90 0.06
CA ILE A 27 -5.77 8.04 -0.37
C ILE A 27 -5.73 7.90 -1.90
N VAL A 28 -6.88 7.77 -2.56
CA VAL A 28 -6.95 7.56 -4.01
C VAL A 28 -6.31 8.70 -4.81
N PRO A 29 -6.68 9.98 -4.64
CA PRO A 29 -6.07 11.05 -5.41
C PRO A 29 -4.58 11.20 -5.09
N LEU A 30 -4.19 10.99 -3.82
CA LEU A 30 -2.79 11.04 -3.42
C LEU A 30 -1.97 9.94 -4.12
N THR A 31 -2.48 8.71 -4.16
CA THR A 31 -1.81 7.59 -4.83
C THR A 31 -1.77 7.75 -6.35
N VAL A 32 -2.86 8.23 -6.97
CA VAL A 32 -2.90 8.52 -8.42
C VAL A 32 -1.89 9.61 -8.80
N LEU A 33 -1.70 10.62 -7.96
CA LEU A 33 -0.71 11.68 -8.19
C LEU A 33 0.74 11.18 -7.99
N PHE A 34 0.97 10.31 -7.01
CA PHE A 34 2.30 9.76 -6.74
C PHE A 34 2.71 8.61 -7.67
N ALA A 35 1.77 7.87 -8.24
CA ALA A 35 2.04 6.78 -9.20
C ALA A 35 2.90 7.20 -10.41
N PRO A 36 2.61 8.30 -11.15
CA PRO A 36 3.45 8.73 -12.28
C PRO A 36 4.82 9.22 -11.83
N VAL A 37 4.94 9.80 -10.64
CA VAL A 37 6.23 10.23 -10.07
C VAL A 37 7.13 9.01 -9.85
N GLY A 38 6.59 7.95 -9.25
CA GLY A 38 7.30 6.68 -9.08
C GLY A 38 7.67 6.02 -10.42
N ALA A 39 6.75 6.01 -11.39
CA ALA A 39 7.00 5.45 -12.72
C ALA A 39 8.09 6.22 -13.49
N SER A 40 8.08 7.55 -13.44
CA SER A 40 9.11 8.38 -14.06
C SER A 40 10.49 8.16 -13.43
N LEU A 41 10.54 8.01 -12.10
CA LEU A 41 11.77 7.75 -11.38
C LEU A 41 12.33 6.35 -11.71
N ALA A 42 11.46 5.35 -11.83
CA ALA A 42 11.84 4.00 -12.24
C ALA A 42 12.33 3.95 -13.70
N ALA A 43 11.72 4.73 -14.60
CA ALA A 43 12.13 4.79 -16.01
C ALA A 43 13.51 5.44 -16.22
N LYS A 44 13.92 6.35 -15.33
CA LYS A 44 15.26 6.96 -15.35
C LYS A 44 16.34 6.09 -14.70
N LEU A 45 15.96 5.00 -14.04
CA LEU A 45 16.87 4.15 -13.30
C LEU A 45 17.33 2.99 -14.18
N ASP A 46 18.65 2.83 -14.35
CA ASP A 46 19.22 1.71 -15.10
C ASP A 46 18.70 0.36 -14.56
N ALA A 47 18.47 -0.60 -15.46
CA ALA A 47 17.94 -1.92 -15.13
C ALA A 47 18.73 -2.62 -13.99
N ASN A 48 20.04 -2.39 -13.91
CA ASN A 48 20.88 -2.92 -12.84
C ASN A 48 20.59 -2.29 -11.47
N ARG A 49 20.32 -0.98 -11.41
CA ARG A 49 19.95 -0.30 -10.16
C ARG A 49 18.53 -0.66 -9.74
N LEU A 50 17.60 -0.76 -10.69
CA LEU A 50 16.22 -1.17 -10.42
C LEU A 50 16.16 -2.57 -9.80
N LYS A 51 16.90 -3.53 -10.36
CA LYS A 51 17.01 -4.90 -9.80
C LYS A 51 17.57 -4.88 -8.38
N LYS A 52 18.60 -4.08 -8.10
CA LYS A 52 19.18 -3.96 -6.75
C LYS A 52 18.17 -3.39 -5.74
N VAL A 53 17.46 -2.33 -6.11
CA VAL A 53 16.43 -1.73 -5.23
C VAL A 53 15.34 -2.74 -4.91
N PHE A 54 14.85 -3.47 -5.91
CA PHE A 54 13.82 -4.49 -5.71
C PHE A 54 14.32 -5.64 -4.82
N ALA A 55 15.56 -6.09 -5.01
CA ALA A 55 16.18 -7.12 -4.17
C ALA A 55 16.31 -6.66 -2.71
N VAL A 56 16.71 -5.40 -2.46
CA VAL A 56 16.80 -4.85 -1.10
C VAL A 56 15.41 -4.78 -0.45
N VAL A 57 14.39 -4.30 -1.15
CA VAL A 57 13.01 -4.26 -0.64
C VAL A 57 12.48 -5.65 -0.33
N LEU A 58 12.73 -6.63 -1.21
CA LEU A 58 12.34 -8.02 -1.00
C LEU A 58 13.07 -8.63 0.20
N LEU A 59 14.36 -8.35 0.38
CA LEU A 59 15.13 -8.82 1.52
C LEU A 59 14.57 -8.26 2.83
N ILE A 60 14.33 -6.95 2.90
CA ILE A 60 13.71 -6.31 4.08
C ILE A 60 12.33 -6.90 4.37
N THR A 61 11.50 -7.08 3.33
CA THR A 61 10.15 -7.63 3.48
C THR A 61 10.19 -9.07 3.96
N GLY A 62 11.04 -9.90 3.36
CA GLY A 62 11.24 -11.29 3.76
C GLY A 62 11.75 -11.41 5.20
N VAL A 63 12.70 -10.57 5.59
CA VAL A 63 13.19 -10.51 6.99
C VAL A 63 12.08 -10.08 7.94
N ARG A 64 11.26 -9.06 7.61
CA ARG A 64 10.10 -8.68 8.43
C ARG A 64 9.09 -9.81 8.58
N MET A 65 8.82 -10.55 7.51
CA MET A 65 7.91 -11.70 7.57
C MET A 65 8.48 -12.85 8.40
N LEU A 66 9.77 -13.15 8.27
CA LEU A 66 10.44 -14.16 9.07
C LEU A 66 10.50 -13.77 10.56
N ALA A 67 10.76 -12.48 10.84
CA ALA A 67 10.72 -11.95 12.21
C ALA A 67 9.31 -12.04 12.81
N GLN A 68 8.26 -11.76 12.03
CA GLN A 68 6.86 -11.93 12.47
C GLN A 68 6.47 -13.40 12.71
N LEU A 69 7.15 -14.35 12.07
CA LEU A 69 6.92 -15.78 12.33
C LEU A 69 7.63 -16.25 13.61
N LEU A 70 8.79 -15.68 13.92
CA LEU A 70 9.61 -16.07 15.07
C LEU A 70 9.16 -15.40 16.39
N LEU A 71 8.47 -14.25 16.31
CA LEU A 71 8.00 -13.43 17.43
C LEU A 71 6.48 -13.56 17.60
#